data_AF-A0A3M1E0H4-F1
#
_entry.id   AF-A0A3M1E0H4-F1
#
_cell.length_a   1.000
_cell.length_b   1.000
_cell.length_c   1.000
_cell.angle_alpha   90.00
_cell.angle_beta   90.00
_cell.angle_gamma   90.00
#
_symmetry.space_group_name_H-M   'P 1'
#
loop_
_entity.id
_entity.type
_entity.pdbx_description
1 polymer ?
#
loop_
_entity_poly.entity_id
_entity_poly.type
_entity_poly.pdbx_seq_one_letter_code
_entity_poly.pdbx_strand_id
1 'polypeptide(L)' 'VVRYFSWKRGYGFIASPAWPKDIFFHVSAVRQAGITRLEPGMRVAFTLEEDARQPGRVVARNLRILAL' A
#
# COMPACT_ATOMS: atom_id res chain seq x y z
N VAL A 1 2.95 7.64 3.37
CA VAL A 1 4.04 7.01 4.14
C VAL A 1 3.57 5.64 4.59
N VAL A 2 4.38 4.60 4.40
CA VAL A 2 4.05 3.25 4.89
C VAL A 2 4.01 3.28 6.41
N ARG A 3 2.86 2.94 6.99
CA ARG A 3 2.66 2.89 8.43
C ARG A 3 2.99 1.51 8.99
N TYR A 4 2.66 0.48 8.23
CA TYR A 4 2.88 -0.91 8.59
C TYR A 4 2.99 -1.78 7.34
N PHE A 5 3.82 -2.82 7.40
CA PHE A 5 3.83 -3.89 6.42
C PHE A 5 4.36 -5.18 7.04
N SER A 6 3.78 -6.31 6.66
CA SER A 6 4.29 -7.64 7.05
C SER A 6 4.23 -8.60 5.89
N TRP A 7 5.41 -9.10 5.48
CA TRP A 7 5.52 -10.17 4.50
C TRP A 7 4.80 -11.44 4.94
N LYS A 8 4.92 -11.80 6.23
CA LYS A 8 4.27 -12.99 6.81
C LYS A 8 2.74 -12.88 6.75
N ARG A 9 2.18 -11.70 7.05
CA ARG A 9 0.72 -11.49 6.99
C ARG A 9 0.20 -11.16 5.59
N GLY A 10 1.07 -10.74 4.68
CA GLY A 10 0.72 -10.45 3.30
C GLY A 10 -0.01 -9.12 3.08
N TYR A 11 0.08 -8.15 4.00
CA TYR A 11 -0.55 -6.84 3.84
C TYR A 11 0.15 -5.72 4.62
N GLY A 12 -0.22 -4.49 4.29
CA GLY A 12 0.22 -3.29 4.97
C GLY A 12 -0.78 -2.14 4.90
N PHE A 13 -0.37 -1.00 5.46
CA PHE A 13 -1.15 0.24 5.52
C PHE A 13 -0.29 1.44 5.16
N ILE A 14 -0.89 2.38 4.42
CA ILE A 14 -0.28 3.67 4.05
C ILE A 14 -1.08 4.78 4.71
N ALA A 15 -0.40 5.66 5.45
CA ALA A 15 -0.96 6.93 5.87
C ALA A 15 -0.72 7.98 4.78
N SER A 16 -1.77 8.72 4.42
CA SER A 16 -1.71 9.80 3.43
C SER A 16 -2.42 11.05 3.98
N PRO A 17 -1.87 12.26 3.81
CA PRO A 17 -2.55 13.48 4.25
C PRO A 17 -3.85 13.75 3.49
N ALA A 18 -4.00 13.19 2.28
CA ALA A 18 -5.20 13.34 1.46
C ALA A 18 -6.33 12.38 1.86
N TRP A 19 -6.09 11.46 2.80
CA TRP A 19 -7.05 10.42 3.19
C TRP A 19 -7.10 10.28 4.72
N PRO A 20 -8.28 10.39 5.35
CA PRO A 20 -8.38 10.43 6.81
C PRO A 20 -8.12 9.07 7.48
N LYS A 21 -8.17 7.97 6.72
CA LYS A 21 -7.97 6.61 7.21
C LYS A 21 -6.74 6.00 6.58
N ASP A 22 -6.10 5.08 7.30
CA ASP A 22 -5.03 4.25 6.78
C ASP A 22 -5.51 3.43 5.58
N ILE A 23 -4.76 3.51 4.48
CA ILE A 23 -5.10 2.89 3.21
C ILE A 23 -4.48 1.50 3.15
N PHE A 24 -5.32 0.47 3.02
CA PHE A 24 -4.87 -0.91 2.93
C PHE A 24 -4.19 -1.21 1.60
N PHE A 25 -3.12 -2.01 1.62
CA PHE A 25 -2.59 -2.67 0.43
C PHE A 25 -2.25 -4.13 0.73
N HIS A 26 -2.45 -4.98 -0.28
CA HIS A 26 -2.07 -6.39 -0.23
C HIS A 26 -0.63 -6.59 -0.74
N VAL A 27 0.04 -7.67 -0.31
CA VAL A 27 1.40 -8.02 -0.76
C VAL A 27 1.50 -8.20 -2.28
N SER A 28 0.40 -8.51 -2.96
CA SER A 28 0.41 -8.56 -4.42
C SER A 28 0.74 -7.21 -5.07
N ALA A 29 0.33 -6.09 -4.47
CA ALA A 29 0.69 -4.76 -4.98
C ALA A 29 2.20 -4.49 -4.83
N VAL A 30 2.80 -4.99 -3.73
CA VAL A 30 4.26 -4.89 -3.49
C VAL A 30 5.03 -5.73 -4.49
N ARG A 31 4.59 -6.97 -4.74
CA ARG A 31 5.21 -7.89 -5.70
C ARG A 31 5.09 -7.40 -7.14
N GLN A 32 3.91 -6.92 -7.54
CA GLN A 32 3.67 -6.34 -8.87
C GLN A 32 4.53 -5.10 -9.13
N ALA A 33 4.81 -4.32 -8.08
CA ALA A 33 5.71 -3.18 -8.14
C ALA A 33 7.20 -3.55 -8.19
N GLY A 34 7.55 -4.83 -8.09
CA GLY A 34 8.96 -5.28 -8.01
C GLY A 34 9.67 -4.83 -6.73
N ILE A 35 8.94 -4.45 -5.69
CA ILE A 35 9.51 -3.95 -4.43
C ILE A 35 9.95 -5.14 -3.58
N THR A 36 11.25 -5.28 -3.37
CA THR A 36 11.85 -6.36 -2.56
C THR A 36 11.98 -6.00 -1.09
N ARG A 37 12.06 -4.71 -0.78
CA ARG A 37 12.13 -4.18 0.60
C ARG A 37 11.15 -3.01 0.75
N LEU A 38 10.26 -3.15 1.73
CA LEU A 38 9.28 -2.12 2.10
C LEU A 38 9.20 -2.06 3.63
N GLU A 39 9.49 -0.90 4.20
CA GLU A 39 9.56 -0.70 5.64
C GLU A 39 8.67 0.46 6.07
N PRO A 40 8.17 0.45 7.32
CA PRO A 40 7.52 1.62 7.90
C PRO A 40 8.39 2.88 7.76
N GLY A 41 7.76 4.02 7.49
CA GLY A 41 8.44 5.30 7.26
C GLY A 41 8.79 5.57 5.80
N MET A 42 8.83 4.56 4.93
CA MET A 42 9.11 4.77 3.51
C MET A 42 7.97 5.53 2.82
N ARG A 43 8.32 6.41 1.88
CA ARG A 43 7.36 7.13 1.04
C ARG A 43 7.08 6.33 -0.22
N VAL A 44 5.80 6.26 -0.57
CA VAL A 44 5.32 5.55 -1.77
C VAL A 44 4.28 6.38 -2.49
N ALA A 45 4.27 6.29 -3.81
CA ALA A 45 3.14 6.67 -4.65
C ALA A 45 2.29 5.42 -4.95
N PHE A 46 1.00 5.62 -5.19
CA PHE A 46 0.03 4.56 -5.42
C PHE A 46 -1.23 5.11 -6.10
N THR A 47 -2.05 4.23 -6.65
CA THR A 47 -3.43 4.52 -7.08
C THR A 47 -4.42 3.88 -6.13
N LEU A 48 -5.60 4.50 -5.97
CA LEU A 48 -6.73 3.89 -5.27
C LEU A 48 -7.63 3.20 -6.28
N GLU A 49 -7.96 1.94 -6.01
CA GLU A 49 -8.85 1.12 -6.83
C GLU A 49 -9.86 0.43 -5.93
N GLU A 50 -11.06 0.13 -6.45
CA GLU A 50 -12.04 -0.67 -5.72
C GLU A 50 -11.51 -2.09 -5.46
N ASP A 51 -11.81 -2.62 -4.28
CA ASP A 51 -11.49 -3.99 -3.95
C ASP A 51 -12.44 -4.94 -4.68
N ALA A 52 -11.91 -5.66 -5.67
CA ALA A 52 -12.65 -6.67 -6.42
C ALA A 52 -13.31 -7.75 -5.54
N ARG A 53 -12.84 -7.94 -4.29
CA ARG A 53 -13.41 -8.91 -3.34
C ARG A 53 -14.38 -8.27 -2.35
N GLN A 54 -14.36 -6.96 -2.18
CA GLN A 54 -15.15 -6.23 -1.20
C GLN A 54 -15.69 -4.93 -1.82
N PRO A 55 -16.85 -4.99 -2.52
CA PRO A 55 -17.47 -3.82 -3.11
C PRO A 55 -17.67 -2.68 -2.09
N GLY A 56 -17.40 -1.44 -2.50
CA GLY A 56 -17.45 -0.26 -1.63
C GLY A 56 -16.21 -0.02 -0.78
N ARG A 57 -15.18 -0.87 -0.87
CA ARG A 57 -13.87 -0.65 -0.26
C ARG A 57 -12.85 -0.25 -1.33
N VAL A 58 -11.97 0.70 -1.00
CA VAL A 58 -10.82 1.04 -1.85
C VAL A 58 -9.51 0.52 -1.23
N VAL A 59 -8.57 0.16 -2.10
CA VAL A 59 -7.24 -0.34 -1.73
C VAL A 59 -6.15 0.33 -2.57
N ALA A 60 -4.94 0.42 -2.02
CA ALA A 60 -3.80 0.94 -2.76
C ALA A 60 -3.22 -0.13 -3.71
N ARG A 61 -2.98 0.28 -4.95
CA ARG A 61 -2.40 -0.50 -6.06
C ARG A 61 -1.27 0.28 -6.72
N ASN A 62 -0.60 -0.36 -7.69
CA ASN A 62 0.46 0.24 -8.50
C ASN A 62 1.51 1.00 -7.66
N LEU A 63 1.99 0.36 -6.59
CA LEU A 63 2.93 0.99 -5.67
C LEU A 63 4.22 1.38 -6.37
N ARG A 64 4.80 2.52 -6.01
CA ARG A 64 6.13 2.94 -6.43
C ARG A 64 6.86 3.55 -5.25
N ILE A 65 8.09 3.12 -5.01
CA ILE A 65 8.96 3.78 -4.00
C ILE A 65 9.25 5.19 -4.51
N LEU A 66 9.01 6.17 -3.65
CA LEU A 66 9.53 7.51 -3.86
C LEU A 66 10.92 7.52 -3.24
N ALA A 67 11.96 7.75 -4.05
CA ALA A 67 13.29 7.98 -3.52
C ALA A 67 13.24 9.16 -2.54
N LEU A 68 14.08 9.08 -1.48
CA LEU A 68 14.22 10.15 -0.51
C LEU A 68 14.71 11.44 -1.19
#